data_AF-A0A9Q3JE44-F1
#
_entry.id   AF-A0A9Q3JE44-F1
#
_cell.length_a   1.000
_cell.length_b   1.000
_cell.length_c   1.000
_cell.angle_alpha   90.00
_cell.angle_beta   90.00
_cell.angle_gamma   90.00
#
_symmetry.space_group_name_H-M   'P 1'
#
loop_
_entity.id
_entity.type
_entity.pdbx_description
1 polymer ?
#
loop_
_entity_poly.entity_id
_entity_poly.type
_entity_poly.pdbx_seq_one_letter_code
_entity_poly.pdbx_strand_id
1 'polypeptide(L)'
;MYIALLLWIRVISHKGLFNNIISYRDPKLTSALWTDLHRLFGPKLSFSTAYHPQTDGLAERMIQTLEDMIRRFCAYGLEFKYSDGFTYDWFTMIPEL
;
A
#
# COMPACT_ATOMS: atom_id res chain seq x y z
N MET A 1 -16.59 -0.59 -6.82
CA MET A 1 -16.59 -1.79 -7.68
C MET A 1 -15.24 -2.03 -8.36
N TYR A 2 -14.73 -1.11 -9.20
CA TYR A 2 -13.48 -1.30 -9.96
C TYR A 2 -12.22 -1.54 -9.10
N ILE A 3 -12.08 -0.82 -7.99
CA ILE A 3 -10.90 -0.88 -7.12
C ILE A 3 -10.72 -2.29 -6.50
N ALA A 4 -11.82 -2.90 -6.07
CA ALA A 4 -11.83 -4.24 -5.46
C ALA A 4 -11.33 -5.31 -6.43
N LEU A 5 -11.81 -5.29 -7.67
CA LEU A 5 -11.41 -6.23 -8.71
C LEU A 5 -9.95 -6.02 -9.13
N LEU A 6 -9.50 -4.77 -9.24
CA LEU A 6 -8.10 -4.47 -9.54
C LEU A 6 -7.15 -4.97 -8.46
N LEU A 7 -7.49 -4.76 -7.18
CA LEU A 7 -6.66 -5.24 -6.07
C LEU A 7 -6.56 -6.77 -6.11
N TRP A 8 -7.69 -7.45 -6.36
CA TRP A 8 -7.71 -8.91 -6.49
C TRP A 8 -6.84 -9.41 -7.65
N ILE A 9 -7.07 -8.90 -8.86
CA ILE A 9 -6.40 -9.35 -10.07
C ILE A 9 -4.91 -9.01 -10.07
N ARG A 10 -4.53 -7.81 -9.61
CA ARG A 10 -3.14 -7.35 -9.72
C ARG A 10 -2.30 -7.65 -8.51
N VAL A 11 -2.86 -7.56 -7.31
CA VAL A 11 -2.08 -7.72 -6.07
C VAL A 11 -2.15 -9.16 -5.58
N ILE A 12 -3.35 -9.69 -5.37
CA ILE A 12 -3.52 -11.03 -4.79
C ILE A 12 -3.09 -12.13 -5.77
N SER A 13 -3.40 -12.01 -7.06
CA SER A 13 -2.91 -12.97 -8.06
C SER A 13 -1.38 -13.00 -8.16
N HIS A 14 -0.69 -11.89 -7.87
CA HIS A 14 0.76 -11.80 -7.99
C HIS A 14 1.50 -12.17 -6.70
N LYS A 15 0.92 -11.84 -5.53
CA LYS A 15 1.53 -12.11 -4.21
C LYS A 15 1.05 -13.42 -3.57
N GLY A 16 -0.01 -14.04 -4.10
CA GLY A 16 -0.66 -15.20 -3.51
C GLY A 16 -1.76 -14.83 -2.52
N LEU A 17 -2.45 -15.85 -2.01
CA LEU A 17 -3.53 -15.66 -1.04
C LEU A 17 -2.95 -15.32 0.34
N PHE A 18 -3.45 -14.22 0.91
CA PHE A 18 -3.12 -13.83 2.28
C PHE A 18 -4.03 -14.57 3.27
N ASN A 19 -3.49 -14.98 4.43
CA ASN A 19 -4.30 -15.64 5.47
C ASN A 19 -5.21 -14.67 6.24
N ASN A 20 -4.78 -13.41 6.38
CA ASN A 20 -5.52 -12.35 7.03
C ASN A 20 -5.18 -11.02 6.36
N ILE A 21 -6.19 -10.21 6.04
CA ILE A 21 -6.03 -8.86 5.52
C ILE A 21 -6.58 -7.90 6.56
N ILE A 22 -5.75 -6.98 7.04
CA ILE A 22 -6.17 -5.93 7.96
C ILE A 22 -6.38 -4.66 7.15
N SER A 23 -7.58 -4.08 7.23
CA SER A 23 -7.93 -2.87 6.49
C SER A 23 -8.70 -1.89 7.35
N TYR A 24 -8.62 -0.61 6.99
CA TYR A 24 -9.46 0.42 7.60
C TYR A 24 -10.95 0.19 7.25
N ARG A 25 -11.86 0.69 8.09
CA ARG A 25 -13.31 0.66 7.85
C ARG A 25 -13.76 1.69 6.79
N ASP A 26 -13.10 1.71 5.64
CA ASP A 26 -13.56 2.53 4.51
C ASP A 26 -14.83 1.90 3.90
N PRO A 27 -15.90 2.66 3.63
CA PRO A 27 -17.13 2.17 3.00
C PRO A 27 -16.91 1.37 1.70
N LYS A 28 -15.83 1.66 0.96
CA LYS A 28 -15.45 0.93 -0.26
C LYS A 28 -14.95 -0.48 0.05
N LEU A 29 -14.30 -0.65 1.21
CA LEU A 29 -13.78 -1.91 1.75
C LEU A 29 -14.76 -2.62 2.69
N THR A 30 -15.91 -2.03 3.00
CA THR A 30 -17.02 -2.70 3.70
C THR A 30 -18.21 -3.00 2.79
N SER A 31 -18.07 -2.75 1.48
CA SER A 31 -19.14 -2.98 0.50
C SER A 31 -19.48 -4.47 0.36
N ALA A 32 -20.73 -4.77 0.00
CA ALA A 32 -21.23 -6.15 -0.17
C ALA A 32 -20.34 -6.96 -1.13
N LEU A 33 -19.89 -6.35 -2.23
CA LEU A 33 -18.97 -6.97 -3.19
C LEU A 33 -17.64 -7.38 -2.56
N TRP A 34 -17.11 -6.58 -1.64
CA TRP A 34 -15.86 -6.90 -0.95
C TRP A 34 -16.06 -8.06 0.03
N THR A 35 -17.16 -8.04 0.78
CA THR A 35 -17.55 -9.13 1.68
C THR A 35 -17.74 -10.45 0.92
N ASP A 36 -18.40 -10.43 -0.24
CA ASP A 36 -18.63 -11.60 -1.07
C ASP A 36 -17.33 -12.14 -1.70
N LEU A 37 -16.45 -11.25 -2.17
CA LEU A 37 -15.11 -11.61 -2.65
C LEU A 37 -14.31 -12.35 -1.57
N HIS A 38 -14.26 -11.80 -0.36
CA HIS A 38 -13.54 -12.43 0.75
C HIS A 38 -14.15 -13.78 1.15
N ARG A 39 -15.48 -13.90 1.14
CA ARG A 39 -16.19 -15.16 1.41
C ARG A 39 -15.86 -16.25 0.38
N LEU A 40 -15.71 -15.89 -0.89
CA LEU A 40 -15.43 -16.84 -1.97
C LEU A 40 -14.00 -17.42 -1.92
N PHE A 41 -13.02 -16.62 -1.50
CA PHE A 41 -11.60 -16.99 -1.65
C PHE A 41 -10.85 -17.29 -0.35
N GLY A 42 -11.47 -17.10 0.81
CA GLY A 42 -10.96 -17.61 2.09
C GLY A 42 -10.11 -16.70 3.01
N PRO A 43 -9.60 -15.50 2.62
CA PRO A 43 -8.94 -14.63 3.59
C PRO A 43 -9.95 -14.10 4.62
N LYS A 44 -9.63 -14.23 5.91
CA LYS A 44 -10.34 -13.46 6.94
C LYS A 44 -10.02 -11.98 6.73
N LEU A 45 -11.04 -11.17 6.51
CA LEU A 45 -10.91 -9.71 6.49
C LEU A 45 -11.12 -9.22 7.92
N SER A 46 -10.08 -8.63 8.48
CA SER A 46 -10.13 -7.98 9.78
C SER A 46 -10.16 -6.46 9.55
N PHE A 47 -11.09 -5.77 10.19
CA PHE A 47 -11.11 -4.31 10.15
C PHE A 47 -10.36 -3.76 11.36
N SER A 48 -9.37 -2.90 11.14
CA SER A 48 -8.78 -2.15 12.24
C SER A 48 -9.86 -1.26 12.88
N THR A 49 -9.83 -1.13 14.20
CA THR A 49 -10.62 -0.10 14.90
C THR A 49 -9.98 1.25 14.61
N ALA A 50 -10.79 2.31 14.49
CA ALA A 50 -10.25 3.67 14.40
C ALA A 50 -9.19 3.86 15.50
N TYR A 51 -7.98 4.26 15.11
CA TYR A 51 -6.79 4.35 15.95
C TYR A 51 -6.18 3.01 16.39
N HIS A 52 -5.65 2.22 15.44
CA HIS A 52 -4.66 1.17 15.75
C HIS A 52 -3.27 1.60 15.23
N PRO A 53 -2.50 2.43 15.99
CA PRO A 53 -1.22 2.99 15.54
C PRO A 53 -0.18 1.94 15.14
N GLN A 54 -0.32 0.72 15.65
CA GLN A 54 0.62 -0.37 15.39
C GLN A 54 0.41 -1.01 14.01
N THR A 55 -0.85 -1.15 13.58
CA THR A 55 -1.18 -1.77 12.29
C THR A 55 -1.37 -0.73 11.20
N ASP A 56 -2.11 0.33 11.50
CA ASP A 56 -2.33 1.44 10.56
C ASP A 56 -1.04 2.23 10.35
N GLY A 57 -0.21 2.40 11.40
CA GLY A 57 1.02 3.17 11.32
C GLY A 57 2.09 2.58 10.40
N LEU A 58 2.09 1.26 10.15
CA LEU A 58 2.99 0.67 9.14
C LEU A 58 2.56 1.05 7.72
N ALA A 59 1.26 0.91 7.43
CA ALA A 59 0.71 1.29 6.13
C ALA A 59 0.82 2.80 5.90
N GLU A 60 0.54 3.63 6.92
CA GLU A 60 0.68 5.09 6.86
C GLU A 60 2.13 5.51 6.61
N ARG A 61 3.10 4.92 7.32
CA ARG A 61 4.54 5.18 7.06
C ARG A 61 4.92 4.81 5.64
N MET A 62 4.47 3.65 5.17
CA MET A 62 4.76 3.21 3.79
C MET A 62 4.14 4.16 2.75
N ILE A 63 2.90 4.61 2.96
CA ILE A 63 2.23 5.57 2.08
C ILE A 63 2.99 6.90 2.07
N GLN A 64 3.39 7.42 3.23
CA GLN A 64 4.17 8.66 3.33
C GLN A 64 5.51 8.56 2.61
N THR A 65 6.23 7.45 2.77
CA THR A 65 7.48 7.19 2.04
C THR A 65 7.24 7.18 0.53
N LEU A 66 6.21 6.46 0.06
CA LEU A 66 5.86 6.40 -1.36
C LEU A 66 5.46 7.78 -1.91
N GLU A 67 4.68 8.56 -1.16
CA GLU A 67 4.31 9.92 -1.57
C GLU A 67 5.52 10.84 -1.72
N ASP A 68 6.43 10.80 -0.75
CA ASP A 68 7.66 11.60 -0.78
C ASP A 68 8.53 11.21 -1.98
N MET A 69 8.69 9.90 -2.23
CA MET A 69 9.38 9.40 -3.42
C MET A 69 8.75 9.91 -4.71
N ILE A 70 7.42 9.83 -4.87
CA ILE A 70 6.73 10.28 -6.07
C ILE A 70 6.89 11.80 -6.24
N ARG A 71 6.76 12.60 -5.16
CA ARG A 71 6.97 14.05 -5.22
C ARG A 71 8.37 14.40 -5.69
N ARG A 72 9.39 13.73 -5.15
CA ARG A 72 10.79 13.97 -5.51
C ARG A 72 11.08 13.51 -6.94
N PHE A 73 10.56 12.36 -7.34
CA PHE A 73 10.65 11.88 -8.73
C PHE A 73 10.01 12.88 -9.71
N CYS A 74 8.82 13.40 -9.42
CA CYS A 74 8.18 14.39 -10.29
C CYS A 74 8.94 15.72 -10.32
N ALA A 75 9.61 16.11 -9.23
CA ALA A 75 10.36 17.36 -9.15
C ALA A 75 11.74 17.30 -9.82
N TYR A 76 12.44 16.17 -9.72
CA TYR A 76 13.85 16.06 -10.11
C TYR A 76 14.14 14.97 -11.14
N GLY A 77 13.18 14.10 -11.46
CA GLY A 77 13.37 12.92 -12.31
C GLY A 77 13.94 11.70 -11.56
N LEU A 78 14.27 10.65 -12.30
CA LEU A 78 14.83 9.39 -11.76
C LEU A 78 16.20 9.58 -11.12
N GLU A 79 16.93 10.62 -11.53
CA GLU A 79 18.27 10.94 -11.04
C GLU A 79 18.29 12.32 -10.42
N PHE A 80 18.79 12.41 -9.20
CA PHE A 80 19.01 13.68 -8.53
C PHE A 80 20.46 13.73 -8.04
N LYS A 81 21.09 14.89 -8.28
CA LYS A 81 22.43 15.18 -7.80
C LYS A 81 22.31 15.95 -6.49
N TYR A 82 22.85 15.38 -5.42
CA TYR A 82 23.01 16.12 -4.17
C TYR A 82 24.05 17.22 -4.35
N SER A 83 24.11 18.16 -3.39
CA SER A 83 25.13 19.21 -3.36
C SER A 83 26.57 18.67 -3.23
N ASP A 84 26.73 17.37 -2.94
CA ASP A 84 28.01 16.67 -2.90
C ASP A 84 28.49 16.17 -4.29
N GLY A 85 27.67 16.31 -5.33
CA GLY A 85 28.00 15.91 -6.69
C GLY A 85 27.74 14.44 -7.03
N PHE A 86 27.26 13.63 -6.09
CA PHE A 86 26.88 12.24 -6.34
C PHE A 86 25.43 12.15 -6.83
N THR A 87 25.21 11.28 -7.84
CA THR A 87 23.86 10.90 -8.27
C THR A 87 23.39 9.76 -7.38
N TYR A 88 22.30 9.98 -6.67
CA TYR A 88 21.64 8.94 -5.88
C TYR A 88 20.32 8.57 -6.54
N ASP A 89 20.08 7.27 -6.66
CA ASP A 89 18.76 6.75 -7.02
C ASP A 89 17.88 6.71 -5.75
N TRP A 90 16.67 7.22 -5.88
CA TRP A 90 15.65 7.22 -4.84
C TRP A 90 15.42 5.83 -4.24
N PHE A 91 15.49 4.75 -5.03
CA PHE A 91 15.32 3.39 -4.50
C PHE A 91 16.39 3.01 -3.47
N THR A 92 17.60 3.56 -3.60
CA THR A 92 18.73 3.28 -2.69
C THR A 92 18.68 4.10 -1.40
N MET A 93 17.89 5.18 -1.37
CA MET A 93 17.76 6.08 -0.21
C MET A 93 16.55 5.75 0.68
N ILE A 94 15.71 4.78 0.29
CA ILE A 94 14.62 4.30 1.15
C ILE A 94 15.26 3.47 2.27
N PRO A 95 15.13 3.86 3.54
CA PRO A 95 15.52 2.99 4.64
C PRO A 95 14.70 1.71 4.52
N GLU A 96 15.38 0.56 4.53
CA GLU A 96 14.85 -0.78 4.27
C GLU A 96 13.35 -0.92 4.56
N LEU A 97 12.57 -1.17 3.49
CA LEU A 97 11.26 -1.80 3.58
C LEU A 97 11.40 -3.22 4.14
#